data_AF-S0GRX5-F1
#
_entry.id   AF-S0GRX5-F1
#
_cell.length_a   1.000
_cell.length_b   1.000
_cell.length_c   1.000
_cell.angle_alpha   90.00
_cell.angle_beta   90.00
_cell.angle_gamma   90.00
#
_symmetry.space_group_name_H-M   'P 1'
#
loop_
_entity.id
_entity.type
_entity.pdbx_description
1 polymer ?
#
loop_
_entity_poly.entity_id
_entity_poly.type
_entity_poly.pdbx_seq_one_letter_code
_entity_poly.pdbx_strand_id
1 'polypeptide(L)'
;MGKRILTIVFATLMAMVTFTACSDNDEHRNDTQTGEEQVDQLIDQLILNIAQMRVNEKNGESFLLVSSKDEAYRFCESLTGEKWDGENRTVTLADAYGTVMLKASSVEGIYGTVIFRDVRHLDDMTLHLADPEFIKNDNYGIDQFVNIGVIGTCTNPKCKHVYASNAAGVGYIPSNFKCDKCGSKLHITTSRGSR
;
A
#
# COMPACT_ATOMS: atom_id res chain seq x y z
N MET A 1 -70.90 25.00 28.11
CA MET A 1 -70.48 26.02 27.12
C MET A 1 -68.97 25.86 26.94
N GLY A 2 -68.38 25.49 25.81
CA GLY A 2 -68.82 25.53 24.42
C GLY A 2 -67.99 26.56 23.65
N LYS A 3 -67.15 26.07 22.72
CA LYS A 3 -66.42 26.76 21.61
C LYS A 3 -65.01 27.29 21.92
N ARG A 4 -64.00 27.26 21.04
CA ARG A 4 -63.74 26.63 19.72
C ARG A 4 -62.26 26.89 19.38
N ILE A 5 -61.55 25.87 18.90
CA ILE A 5 -60.66 25.81 17.72
C ILE A 5 -59.80 27.05 17.37
N LEU A 6 -58.47 26.88 17.36
CA LEU A 6 -57.66 27.26 16.19
C LEU A 6 -56.50 26.27 15.99
N THR A 7 -56.73 25.34 15.07
CA THR A 7 -55.75 24.45 14.46
C THR A 7 -54.79 25.28 13.61
N ILE A 8 -53.49 25.27 13.91
CA ILE A 8 -52.47 25.74 12.96
C ILE A 8 -51.78 24.51 12.39
N VAL A 9 -52.23 24.14 11.19
CA VAL A 9 -51.60 23.13 10.34
C VAL A 9 -50.31 23.76 9.79
N PHE A 10 -49.16 23.36 10.32
CA PHE A 10 -47.87 23.64 9.69
C PHE A 10 -47.68 22.66 8.53
N ALA A 11 -48.26 23.01 7.38
CA ALA A 11 -47.97 22.37 6.10
C ALA A 11 -46.63 22.90 5.57
N THR A 12 -45.52 22.42 6.15
CA THR A 12 -44.20 22.61 5.55
C THR A 12 -43.99 21.53 4.51
N LEU A 13 -44.27 21.93 3.27
CA LEU A 13 -43.71 21.43 2.02
C LEU A 13 -42.58 20.41 2.21
N MET A 14 -42.86 19.15 1.87
CA MET A 14 -41.83 18.23 1.42
C MET A 14 -41.21 18.82 0.16
N ALA A 15 -40.14 19.59 0.32
CA ALA A 15 -39.17 19.71 -0.74
C ALA A 15 -38.56 18.32 -0.89
N MET A 16 -39.05 17.57 -1.88
CA MET A 16 -38.32 16.44 -2.44
C MET A 16 -37.03 17.02 -3.02
N VAL A 17 -36.03 17.21 -2.16
CA VAL A 17 -34.65 17.19 -2.59
C VAL A 17 -34.44 15.76 -3.03
N THR A 18 -34.63 15.51 -4.32
CA THR A 18 -33.95 14.42 -4.99
C THR A 18 -32.47 14.73 -4.85
N PHE A 19 -31.91 14.40 -3.68
CA PHE A 19 -30.57 13.88 -3.67
C PHE A 19 -30.68 12.72 -4.65
N THR A 20 -30.18 12.91 -5.88
CA THR A 20 -29.39 11.83 -6.45
C THR A 20 -28.30 11.64 -5.41
N ALA A 21 -28.61 10.83 -4.39
CA ALA A 21 -27.62 10.00 -3.76
C ALA A 21 -27.02 9.28 -4.96
N CYS A 22 -25.93 9.86 -5.48
CA CYS A 22 -24.97 9.10 -6.24
C CYS A 22 -24.74 7.91 -5.34
N SER A 23 -25.33 6.80 -5.78
CA SER A 23 -25.24 5.49 -5.16
C SER A 23 -23.88 5.40 -4.49
N ASP A 24 -23.87 5.01 -3.23
CA ASP A 24 -22.72 4.32 -2.66
C ASP A 24 -22.47 3.13 -3.58
N ASN A 25 -21.77 3.39 -4.68
CA ASN A 25 -21.00 2.40 -5.35
C ASN A 25 -19.84 2.17 -4.38
N ASP A 26 -20.09 1.24 -3.45
CA ASP A 26 -19.15 0.15 -3.22
C ASP A 26 -18.89 -0.56 -4.57
N GLU A 27 -18.36 0.19 -5.55
CA GLU A 27 -17.74 -0.37 -6.72
C GLU A 27 -16.49 -1.04 -6.16
N HIS A 28 -16.49 -2.37 -6.20
CA HIS A 28 -15.29 -3.17 -6.10
C HIS A 28 -14.23 -2.54 -7.02
N ARG A 29 -13.37 -1.70 -6.46
CA ARG A 29 -12.27 -1.04 -7.19
C ARG A 29 -11.32 -2.06 -7.83
N ASN A 30 -11.38 -3.32 -7.40
CA ASN A 30 -10.50 -4.39 -7.85
C ASN A 30 -10.94 -5.12 -9.14
N ASP A 31 -12.21 -5.06 -9.57
CA ASP A 31 -12.65 -5.94 -10.66
C ASP A 31 -12.23 -5.47 -12.07
N THR A 32 -11.71 -4.25 -12.20
CA THR A 32 -11.30 -3.66 -13.49
C THR A 32 -9.83 -3.29 -13.57
N GLN A 33 -9.08 -3.40 -12.47
CA GLN A 33 -7.68 -3.00 -12.42
C GLN A 33 -6.76 -4.13 -12.90
N THR A 34 -5.80 -3.79 -13.75
CA THR A 34 -4.80 -4.77 -14.23
C THR A 34 -3.78 -5.12 -13.13
N GLY A 35 -3.12 -6.27 -13.24
CA GLY A 35 -2.07 -6.67 -12.28
C GLY A 35 -0.91 -5.67 -12.23
N GLU A 36 -0.57 -5.04 -13.35
CA GLU A 36 0.46 -3.99 -13.45
C GLU A 36 0.06 -2.76 -12.62
N GLU A 37 -1.19 -2.29 -12.75
CA GLU A 37 -1.69 -1.14 -12.00
C GLU A 37 -1.78 -1.43 -10.49
N GLN A 38 -2.15 -2.67 -10.10
CA GLN A 38 -2.19 -3.06 -8.68
C GLN A 38 -0.78 -3.06 -8.06
N VAL A 39 0.21 -3.58 -8.79
CA VAL A 39 1.61 -3.57 -8.35
C VAL A 39 2.14 -2.14 -8.22
N ASP A 40 1.87 -1.28 -9.20
CA ASP A 40 2.32 0.12 -9.15
C ASP A 40 1.76 0.85 -7.93
N GLN A 41 0.45 0.70 -7.65
CA GLN A 41 -0.17 1.32 -6.47
C GLN A 41 0.39 0.76 -5.16
N LEU A 42 0.59 -0.56 -5.08
CA LEU A 42 1.20 -1.21 -3.92
C LEU A 42 2.60 -0.64 -3.65
N ILE A 43 3.44 -0.55 -4.68
CA ILE A 43 4.79 0.00 -4.59
C ILE A 43 4.75 1.49 -4.18
N ASP A 44 3.83 2.27 -4.74
CA ASP A 44 3.64 3.67 -4.34
C ASP A 44 3.30 3.81 -2.85
N GLN A 45 2.44 2.95 -2.31
CA GLN A 45 2.11 2.96 -0.87
C GLN A 45 3.32 2.58 0.00
N LEU A 46 4.17 1.64 -0.45
CA LEU A 46 5.43 1.33 0.24
C LEU A 46 6.38 2.53 0.25
N ILE A 47 6.48 3.23 -0.88
CA ILE A 47 7.34 4.42 -1.02
C ILE A 47 6.86 5.56 -0.12
N LEU A 48 5.55 5.83 -0.08
CA LEU A 48 4.98 6.87 0.77
C LEU A 48 5.29 6.64 2.26
N ASN A 49 5.47 5.39 2.66
CA ASN A 49 5.70 4.99 4.05
C ASN A 49 7.18 4.65 4.36
N ILE A 50 8.09 4.74 3.39
CA ILE A 50 9.47 4.27 3.55
C ILE A 50 10.25 4.99 4.66
N ALA A 51 9.95 6.27 4.91
CA ALA A 51 10.57 7.05 5.98
C ALA A 51 10.29 6.48 7.39
N GLN A 52 9.19 5.73 7.52
CA GLN A 52 8.73 5.08 8.73
C GLN A 52 9.17 3.61 8.79
N MET A 53 9.77 3.08 7.71
CA MET A 53 10.27 1.71 7.68
C MET A 53 11.62 1.60 8.40
N ARG A 54 11.84 0.47 9.07
CA ARG A 54 13.03 0.13 9.83
C ARG A 54 13.45 -1.30 9.52
N VAL A 55 14.75 -1.57 9.57
CA VAL A 55 15.28 -2.93 9.44
C VAL A 55 16.09 -3.26 10.67
N ASN A 56 15.83 -4.42 11.25
CA ASN A 56 16.69 -4.97 12.28
C ASN A 56 17.92 -5.60 11.61
N GLU A 57 19.10 -5.00 11.79
CA GLU A 57 20.34 -5.47 11.16
C GLU A 57 20.75 -6.88 11.60
N LYS A 58 20.30 -7.35 12.77
CA LYS A 58 20.71 -8.66 13.30
C LYS A 58 20.02 -9.82 12.60
N ASN A 59 18.76 -9.67 12.23
CA ASN A 59 17.95 -10.75 11.67
C ASN A 59 17.30 -10.40 10.31
N GLY A 60 17.46 -9.16 9.82
CA GLY A 60 16.92 -8.68 8.55
C GLY A 60 15.41 -8.41 8.57
N GLU A 61 14.75 -8.49 9.72
CA GLU A 61 13.31 -8.21 9.84
C GLU A 61 13.02 -6.75 9.53
N SER A 62 11.95 -6.54 8.77
CA SER A 62 11.53 -5.21 8.34
C SER A 62 10.26 -4.81 9.07
N PHE A 63 10.21 -3.57 9.53
CA PHE A 63 9.13 -3.00 10.30
C PHE A 63 8.64 -1.74 9.61
N LEU A 64 7.33 -1.51 9.63
CA LEU A 64 6.73 -0.20 9.37
C LEU A 64 6.19 0.31 10.70
N LEU A 65 6.70 1.46 11.13
CA LEU A 65 6.22 2.12 12.33
C LEU A 65 4.88 2.80 12.05
N VAL A 66 3.86 2.44 12.84
CA VAL A 66 2.52 3.00 12.75
C VAL A 66 2.01 3.34 14.15
N SER A 67 1.29 4.45 14.27
CA SER A 67 0.86 5.01 15.56
C SER A 67 -0.32 4.26 16.20
N SER A 68 -0.99 3.40 15.45
CA SER A 68 -2.17 2.67 15.93
C SER A 68 -2.50 1.45 15.07
N LYS A 69 -3.34 0.57 15.62
CA LYS A 69 -3.96 -0.53 14.90
C LYS A 69 -4.78 -0.06 13.69
N ASP A 70 -5.53 1.04 13.83
CA ASP A 70 -6.34 1.58 12.74
C ASP A 70 -5.47 2.07 11.57
N GLU A 71 -4.32 2.68 11.86
CA GLU A 71 -3.36 3.08 10.83
C GLU A 71 -2.73 1.86 10.15
N ALA A 72 -2.37 0.83 10.92
CA ALA A 72 -1.88 -0.44 10.38
C ALA A 72 -2.90 -1.05 9.39
N TYR A 73 -4.18 -1.02 9.76
CA TYR A 73 -5.24 -1.58 8.94
C TYR A 73 -5.43 -0.76 7.66
N ARG A 74 -5.51 0.57 7.75
CA ARG A 74 -5.58 1.44 6.57
C ARG A 74 -4.40 1.26 5.62
N PHE A 75 -3.21 1.00 6.14
CA PHE A 75 -2.05 0.67 5.31
C PHE A 75 -2.24 -0.68 4.59
N CYS A 76 -2.70 -1.74 5.27
CA CYS A 76 -3.03 -2.99 4.61
C CYS A 76 -4.09 -2.81 3.51
N GLU A 77 -5.15 -2.03 3.80
CA GLU A 77 -6.23 -1.73 2.87
C GLU A 77 -5.74 -0.95 1.64
N SER A 78 -4.77 -0.04 1.81
CA SER A 78 -4.19 0.70 0.69
C SER A 78 -3.31 -0.17 -0.22
N LEU A 79 -2.75 -1.27 0.29
CA LEU A 79 -1.99 -2.24 -0.50
C LEU A 79 -2.88 -3.21 -1.28
N THR A 80 -4.01 -3.62 -0.71
CA THR A 80 -4.87 -4.68 -1.28
C THR A 80 -6.12 -4.17 -1.98
N GLY A 81 -6.49 -2.91 -1.75
CA GLY A 81 -7.75 -2.32 -2.21
C GLY A 81 -8.98 -2.83 -1.45
N GLU A 82 -8.80 -3.59 -0.37
CA GLU A 82 -9.89 -4.26 0.35
C GLU A 82 -9.79 -4.05 1.85
N LYS A 83 -10.94 -3.89 2.51
CA LYS A 83 -11.03 -3.79 3.97
C LYS A 83 -10.38 -4.99 4.65
N TRP A 84 -9.68 -4.72 5.75
CA TRP A 84 -9.09 -5.77 6.59
C TRP A 84 -9.72 -5.78 7.97
N ASP A 85 -10.23 -6.94 8.38
CA ASP A 85 -10.87 -7.17 9.67
C ASP A 85 -9.88 -7.61 10.76
N GLY A 86 -8.63 -7.86 10.39
CA GLY A 86 -7.60 -8.38 11.28
C GLY A 86 -7.39 -9.87 11.23
N GLU A 87 -8.15 -10.60 10.42
CA GLU A 87 -7.98 -12.03 10.25
C GLU A 87 -6.93 -12.35 9.19
N ASN A 88 -6.37 -13.56 9.23
CA ASN A 88 -5.41 -13.97 8.22
C ASN A 88 -6.07 -13.98 6.83
N ARG A 89 -5.46 -13.26 5.88
CA ARG A 89 -5.98 -13.09 4.53
C ARG A 89 -4.89 -13.22 3.49
N THR A 90 -5.24 -13.71 2.32
CA THR A 90 -4.35 -13.77 1.15
C THR A 90 -5.05 -13.11 -0.03
N VAL A 91 -4.37 -12.16 -0.66
CA VAL A 91 -4.85 -11.40 -1.82
C VAL A 91 -3.91 -11.70 -2.98
N THR A 92 -4.44 -12.30 -4.04
CA THR A 92 -3.70 -12.56 -5.28
C THR A 92 -3.90 -11.39 -6.23
N LEU A 93 -2.81 -10.78 -6.69
CA LEU A 93 -2.87 -9.71 -7.68
C LEU A 93 -3.29 -10.29 -9.03
N ALA A 94 -4.01 -9.51 -9.83
CA ALA A 94 -4.46 -9.88 -11.16
C ALA A 94 -3.28 -10.28 -12.06
N ASP A 95 -3.57 -10.99 -13.15
CA ASP A 95 -2.59 -11.37 -14.18
C ASP A 95 -1.37 -12.16 -13.67
N ALA A 96 -1.49 -12.81 -12.50
CA ALA A 96 -0.41 -13.50 -11.79
C ALA A 96 0.77 -12.58 -11.42
N TYR A 97 0.49 -11.34 -11.01
CA TYR A 97 1.52 -10.35 -10.62
C TYR A 97 2.01 -10.50 -9.18
N GLY A 98 1.55 -11.53 -8.46
CA GLY A 98 2.06 -11.92 -7.15
C GLY A 98 0.97 -12.03 -6.10
N THR A 99 1.38 -12.14 -4.85
CA THR A 99 0.48 -12.35 -3.71
C THR A 99 0.88 -11.50 -2.52
N VAL A 100 -0.11 -10.89 -1.88
CA VAL A 100 0.02 -10.17 -0.61
C VAL A 100 -0.74 -10.95 0.46
N MET A 101 -0.05 -11.34 1.53
CA MET A 101 -0.66 -12.04 2.65
C MET A 101 -0.68 -11.11 3.86
N LEU A 102 -1.86 -10.92 4.44
CA LEU A 102 -2.07 -10.19 5.68
C LEU A 102 -2.21 -11.20 6.82
N LYS A 103 -1.45 -11.01 7.90
CA LYS A 103 -1.50 -11.87 9.08
C LYS A 103 -1.81 -11.08 10.33
N ALA A 104 -2.75 -11.61 11.10
CA ALA A 104 -3.00 -11.18 12.46
C ALA A 104 -1.75 -11.40 13.31
N SER A 105 -1.50 -10.51 14.26
CA SER A 105 -0.42 -10.68 15.24
C SER A 105 -1.01 -10.91 16.63
N SER A 106 -0.41 -11.84 17.36
CA SER A 106 -0.62 -12.03 18.80
C SER A 106 0.48 -11.41 19.66
N VAL A 107 1.46 -10.77 19.03
CA VAL A 107 2.60 -10.13 19.71
C VAL A 107 2.21 -8.71 20.11
N GLU A 108 2.35 -8.40 21.39
CA GLU A 108 2.11 -7.05 21.91
C GLU A 108 3.02 -6.03 21.20
N GLY A 109 2.44 -4.92 20.75
CA GLY A 109 3.16 -3.89 19.99
C GLY A 109 3.31 -4.17 18.48
N ILE A 110 2.89 -5.34 17.98
CA ILE A 110 2.76 -5.61 16.54
C ILE A 110 1.28 -5.72 16.19
N TYR A 111 0.78 -4.81 15.36
CA TYR A 111 -0.61 -4.74 14.93
C TYR A 111 -0.95 -5.75 13.82
N GLY A 112 0.05 -6.17 13.04
CA GLY A 112 -0.13 -7.11 11.94
C GLY A 112 1.17 -7.36 11.18
N THR A 113 1.14 -8.29 10.23
CA THR A 113 2.26 -8.58 9.34
C THR A 113 1.79 -8.68 7.90
N VAL A 114 2.50 -8.04 6.99
CA VAL A 114 2.28 -8.11 5.54
C VAL A 114 3.42 -8.90 4.92
N ILE A 115 3.09 -9.90 4.11
CA ILE A 115 4.07 -10.72 3.39
C ILE A 115 3.82 -10.58 1.90
N PHE A 116 4.85 -10.15 1.17
CA PHE A 116 4.86 -10.03 -0.27
C PHE A 116 5.56 -11.25 -0.84
N ARG A 117 4.88 -11.96 -1.76
CA ARG A 117 5.37 -13.17 -2.40
C ARG A 117 5.23 -13.05 -3.91
N ASP A 118 6.34 -13.22 -4.62
CA ASP A 118 6.39 -13.19 -6.09
C ASP A 118 5.73 -11.93 -6.68
N VAL A 119 5.73 -10.83 -5.93
CA VAL A 119 5.15 -9.55 -6.38
C VAL A 119 6.06 -8.97 -7.44
N ARG A 120 5.53 -8.69 -8.62
CA ARG A 120 6.34 -8.24 -9.74
C ARG A 120 7.10 -6.97 -9.37
N HIS A 121 8.38 -6.91 -9.71
CA HIS A 121 9.28 -5.77 -9.41
C HIS A 121 9.55 -5.53 -7.91
N LEU A 122 9.11 -6.42 -7.02
CA LEU A 122 9.36 -6.33 -5.59
C LEU A 122 9.99 -7.64 -5.10
N ASP A 123 11.12 -7.54 -4.41
CA ASP A 123 11.71 -8.69 -3.73
C ASP A 123 10.74 -9.24 -2.67
N ASP A 124 10.71 -10.57 -2.52
CA ASP A 124 10.01 -11.22 -1.41
C ASP A 124 10.40 -10.56 -0.08
N MET A 125 9.40 -10.05 0.64
CA MET A 125 9.64 -9.38 1.90
C MET A 125 8.50 -9.59 2.89
N THR A 126 8.86 -9.52 4.18
CA THR A 126 7.91 -9.52 5.30
C THR A 126 8.05 -8.19 6.01
N LEU A 127 6.93 -7.52 6.25
CA LEU A 127 6.84 -6.23 6.89
C LEU A 127 5.93 -6.32 8.11
N HIS A 128 6.48 -6.09 9.29
CA HIS A 128 5.73 -6.04 10.55
C HIS A 128 5.21 -4.63 10.79
N LEU A 129 3.91 -4.48 11.06
CA LEU A 129 3.28 -3.20 11.37
C LEU A 129 3.35 -3.01 12.87
N ALA A 130 4.26 -2.15 13.35
CA ALA A 130 4.64 -2.09 14.75
C ALA A 130 4.42 -0.70 15.35
N ASP A 131 4.08 -0.70 16.63
CA ASP A 131 4.11 0.49 17.45
C ASP A 131 5.56 1.03 17.55
N PRO A 132 5.79 2.36 17.45
CA PRO A 132 7.10 2.95 17.66
C PRO A 132 7.79 2.52 18.96
N GLU A 133 7.05 2.28 20.03
CA GLU A 133 7.60 1.84 21.32
C GLU A 133 8.07 0.38 21.29
N PHE A 134 7.50 -0.48 20.43
CA PHE A 134 7.95 -1.86 20.26
C PHE A 134 9.43 -1.91 19.87
N ILE A 135 9.82 -1.05 18.92
CA ILE A 135 11.19 -0.95 18.42
C ILE A 135 12.13 -0.31 19.45
N LYS A 136 11.67 0.71 20.19
CA LYS A 136 12.49 1.39 21.20
C LYS A 136 12.86 0.48 22.37
N ASN A 137 11.95 -0.41 22.75
CA ASN A 137 12.12 -1.28 23.92
C ASN A 137 13.10 -2.44 23.66
N ASP A 138 13.23 -2.90 22.43
CA ASP A 138 14.02 -4.10 22.11
C ASP A 138 15.50 -3.82 21.76
N ASN A 139 15.97 -2.56 21.77
CA ASN A 139 17.36 -2.20 21.43
C ASN A 139 17.86 -2.88 20.13
N TYR A 140 16.96 -3.15 19.19
CA TYR A 140 17.37 -3.67 17.89
C TYR A 140 18.32 -2.63 17.29
N GLY A 141 19.46 -3.08 16.79
CA GLY A 141 20.37 -2.25 15.99
C GLY A 141 19.63 -1.90 14.71
N ILE A 142 18.72 -0.93 14.82
CA ILE A 142 17.79 -0.55 13.78
C ILE A 142 18.44 0.61 13.08
N ASP A 143 18.90 0.34 11.88
CA ASP A 143 19.28 1.39 10.97
C ASP A 143 18.04 1.91 10.24
N GLN A 144 18.02 3.21 10.01
CA GLN A 144 17.07 3.80 9.09
C GLN A 144 17.59 3.48 7.69
N PHE A 145 17.15 2.37 7.07
CA PHE A 145 16.84 2.23 5.64
C PHE A 145 16.86 0.76 5.15
N VAL A 146 15.85 0.41 4.33
CA VAL A 146 15.92 -0.68 3.35
C VAL A 146 16.54 -0.11 2.07
N ASN A 147 17.73 -0.54 1.66
CA ASN A 147 18.24 -0.23 0.32
C ASN A 147 17.51 -1.10 -0.71
N ILE A 148 16.48 -0.56 -1.36
CA ILE A 148 15.92 -1.13 -2.58
C ILE A 148 16.70 -0.51 -3.75
N GLY A 149 17.67 -1.25 -4.28
CA GLY A 149 18.30 -0.89 -5.54
C GLY A 149 17.32 -1.17 -6.67
N VAL A 150 17.20 -0.26 -7.63
CA VAL A 150 16.39 -0.49 -8.84
C VAL A 150 17.25 -0.34 -10.08
N ILE A 151 17.17 -1.34 -10.93
CA ILE A 151 17.87 -1.43 -12.21
C ILE A 151 16.81 -1.45 -13.30
N GLY A 152 16.77 -0.41 -14.12
CA GLY A 152 15.96 -0.34 -15.34
C GLY A 152 16.82 -0.56 -16.57
N THR A 153 16.58 -1.61 -17.35
CA THR A 153 17.28 -1.87 -18.62
C THR A 153 16.38 -1.55 -19.80
N CYS A 154 16.84 -0.72 -20.74
CA CYS A 154 16.07 -0.42 -21.95
C CYS A 154 15.85 -1.68 -22.80
N THR A 155 14.58 -1.94 -23.13
CA THR A 155 14.18 -3.12 -23.93
C THR A 155 14.64 -3.06 -25.38
N ASN A 156 15.03 -1.88 -25.87
CA ASN A 156 15.55 -1.72 -27.24
C ASN A 156 16.99 -2.25 -27.33
N PRO A 157 17.25 -3.33 -28.08
CA PRO A 157 18.57 -3.96 -28.17
C PRO A 157 19.63 -3.07 -28.83
N LYS A 158 19.24 -2.00 -29.52
CA LYS A 158 20.15 -1.00 -30.08
C LYS A 158 20.50 0.12 -29.11
N CYS A 159 19.66 0.38 -28.11
CA CYS A 159 19.88 1.44 -27.13
C CYS A 159 20.72 0.94 -25.94
N LYS A 160 20.37 -0.23 -25.39
CA LYS A 160 21.06 -0.90 -24.26
C LYS A 160 21.32 -0.01 -23.03
N HIS A 161 20.60 1.10 -22.89
CA HIS A 161 20.80 2.01 -21.78
C HIS A 161 20.32 1.36 -20.48
N VAL A 162 21.08 1.52 -19.42
CA VAL A 162 20.78 0.99 -18.08
C VAL A 162 20.68 2.15 -17.11
N TYR A 163 19.57 2.23 -16.39
CA TYR A 163 19.34 3.12 -15.27
C TYR A 163 19.63 2.33 -14.00
N ALA A 164 20.46 2.88 -13.13
CA ALA A 164 20.65 2.36 -11.78
C ALA A 164 20.37 3.50 -10.82
N SER A 165 19.36 3.34 -9.97
CA SER A 165 19.08 4.25 -8.86
C SER A 165 19.48 3.53 -7.57
N ASN A 166 20.56 4.03 -6.98
CA ASN A 166 20.98 3.70 -5.62
C ASN A 166 20.84 4.98 -4.80
N ALA A 167 19.74 5.14 -4.10
CA ALA A 167 19.65 6.13 -3.04
C ALA A 167 19.23 5.41 -1.76
N ALA A 168 19.77 5.87 -0.63
CA ALA A 168 19.23 5.59 0.69
C ALA A 168 17.73 5.98 0.70
N GLY A 169 16.86 5.05 0.29
CA GLY A 169 15.42 5.24 0.23
C GLY A 169 14.77 5.65 -1.09
N VAL A 170 15.45 5.64 -2.25
CA VAL A 170 14.73 5.97 -3.50
C VAL A 170 15.32 5.27 -4.71
N GLY A 171 14.48 4.50 -5.41
CA GLY A 171 14.82 3.99 -6.72
C GLY A 171 13.65 3.69 -7.64
N TYR A 172 12.41 4.12 -7.39
CA TYR A 172 11.33 3.78 -8.31
C TYR A 172 11.57 4.31 -9.73
N ILE A 173 11.59 3.39 -10.69
CA ILE A 173 11.40 3.68 -12.11
C ILE A 173 9.96 3.26 -12.40
N PRO A 174 9.03 4.19 -12.68
CA PRO A 174 7.66 3.84 -13.03
C PRO A 174 7.57 2.77 -14.13
N SER A 175 6.58 1.88 -14.07
CA SER A 175 6.28 0.89 -15.12
C SER A 175 6.13 1.55 -16.52
N ASN A 176 5.55 2.76 -16.53
CA ASN A 176 5.37 3.59 -17.72
C ASN A 176 6.59 4.44 -18.09
N PHE A 177 7.67 4.37 -17.31
CA PHE A 177 8.88 5.13 -17.56
C PHE A 177 9.52 4.62 -18.84
N LYS A 178 9.64 5.54 -19.80
CA LYS A 178 10.26 5.26 -21.09
C LYS A 178 11.73 5.66 -21.02
N CYS A 179 12.56 4.91 -21.73
CA CYS A 179 13.94 5.28 -21.94
C CYS A 179 14.03 6.70 -22.49
N ASP A 180 14.69 7.61 -21.77
CA ASP A 180 14.88 9.01 -22.19
C ASP A 180 15.63 9.13 -23.53
N LYS A 181 16.42 8.12 -23.90
CA LYS A 181 17.18 8.09 -25.16
C LYS A 181 16.38 7.65 -26.38
N CYS A 182 15.40 6.76 -26.22
CA CYS A 182 14.75 6.13 -27.37
C CYS A 182 13.25 5.89 -27.23
N GLY A 183 12.64 6.32 -26.11
CA GLY A 183 11.21 6.19 -25.85
C GLY A 183 10.72 4.74 -25.64
N SER A 184 11.61 3.75 -25.67
CA SER A 184 11.25 2.34 -25.49
C SER A 184 11.00 2.02 -24.02
N LYS A 185 10.22 0.96 -23.75
CA LYS A 185 9.94 0.50 -22.38
C LYS A 185 11.23 0.08 -21.66
N LEU A 186 11.23 0.19 -20.34
CA LEU A 186 12.28 -0.37 -19.50
C LEU A 186 11.85 -1.72 -18.94
N HIS A 187 12.79 -2.66 -18.86
CA HIS A 187 12.70 -3.82 -18.01
C HIS A 187 13.24 -3.43 -16.63
N ILE A 188 12.38 -3.45 -15.61
CA ILE A 188 12.74 -3.05 -14.25
C ILE A 188 13.01 -4.29 -13.40
N THR A 189 14.09 -4.26 -12.64
CA THR A 189 14.53 -5.28 -11.68
C THR A 189 14.93 -4.57 -10.39
N THR A 190 14.56 -5.14 -9.24
CA THR A 190 14.94 -4.62 -7.93
C THR A 190 15.96 -5.56 -7.28
N SER A 191 16.79 -5.02 -6.37
CA SER A 191 17.74 -5.80 -5.59
C SER A 191 17.90 -5.21 -4.20
N ARG A 192 17.64 -5.99 -3.15
CA ARG A 192 18.08 -5.67 -1.79
C ARG A 192 19.61 -5.66 -1.69
N GLY A 193 20.17 -4.50 -1.36
CA GLY A 193 21.59 -4.39 -1.03
C GLY A 193 21.84 -4.87 0.39
N SER A 194 22.41 -6.06 0.56
CA SER A 194 23.10 -6.43 1.80
C SER A 194 24.36 -5.57 1.89
N ARG A 195 24.51 -4.78 2.96
CA ARG A 195 25.81 -4.25 3.36
C ARG A 195 26.44 -5.17 4.38
#